data_AF-A0A7K2IXI5-F1
#
_entry.id   AF-A0A7K2IXI5-F1
#
_cell.length_a   1.000
_cell.length_b   1.000
_cell.length_c   1.000
_cell.angle_alpha   90.00
_cell.angle_beta   90.00
_cell.angle_gamma   90.00
#
_symmetry.space_group_name_H-M   'P 1'
#
loop_
_entity.id
_entity.type
_entity.pdbx_description
1 polymer ?
#
loop_
_entity_poly.entity_id
_entity_poly.type
_entity_poly.pdbx_seq_one_letter_code
_entity_poly.pdbx_strand_id
1 'polypeptide(L)' 'MGNTAPDAHCSRKGCREAATWALVWNNPRLHTPDRRKVWVACDEHRAYLAGFLEMRGFLRETVPMDRFEG' A
#
# COMPACT_ATOMS: atom_id res chain seq x y z
N MET A 1 -6.88 -14.60 12.57
CA MET A 1 -6.98 -13.23 13.10
C MET A 1 -6.19 -12.33 12.16
N GLY A 2 -6.86 -11.75 11.15
CA GLY A 2 -6.21 -10.87 10.17
C GLY A 2 -5.72 -9.61 10.87
N ASN A 3 -4.46 -9.26 10.67
CA ASN A 3 -3.81 -8.14 11.32
C ASN A 3 -4.23 -6.84 10.60
N THR A 4 -5.52 -6.49 10.65
CA THR A 4 -5.98 -5.16 10.24
C THR A 4 -5.47 -4.21 11.30
N ALA A 5 -4.27 -3.65 11.11
CA ALA A 5 -3.69 -2.66 12.01
C ALA A 5 -4.73 -1.52 12.17
N PRO A 6 -5.43 -1.41 13.32
CA PRO A 6 -6.58 -0.51 13.44
C PRO A 6 -6.20 0.97 13.42
N ASP A 7 -4.89 1.25 13.39
CA ASP A 7 -4.27 2.58 13.49
C ASP A 7 -3.33 2.86 12.30
N ALA A 8 -3.48 2.11 11.20
CA ALA A 8 -2.66 2.34 10.02
C ALA A 8 -3.00 3.69 9.38
N HIS A 9 -2.12 4.69 9.56
CA HIS A 9 -2.23 5.98 8.89
C HIS A 9 -1.71 5.91 7.46
N CYS A 10 -2.33 6.71 6.58
CA CYS A 10 -1.91 6.85 5.20
C CYS A 10 -0.39 7.09 5.07
N SER A 11 0.26 6.35 4.17
CA SER A 11 1.71 6.42 3.90
C SER A 11 2.12 7.71 3.19
N ARG A 12 1.16 8.55 2.75
CA ARG A 12 1.46 9.88 2.24
C ARG A 12 2.05 10.72 3.37
N LYS A 13 3.26 11.24 3.16
CA LYS A 13 3.92 12.14 4.10
C LYS A 13 2.99 13.31 4.48
N GLY A 14 2.76 13.47 5.79
CA GLY A 14 1.93 14.54 6.34
C GLY A 14 0.43 14.22 6.42
N CYS A 15 -0.02 13.12 5.81
CA CYS A 15 -1.39 12.64 5.98
C CYS A 15 -1.51 11.85 7.29
N ARG A 16 -2.61 12.04 8.01
CA ARG A 16 -2.95 11.30 9.24
C ARG A 16 -4.30 10.59 9.15
N GLU A 17 -4.91 10.61 7.97
CA GLU A 17 -6.18 9.91 7.74
C GLU A 17 -5.98 8.41 7.87
N ALA A 18 -7.01 7.72 8.36
CA ALA A 18 -7.04 6.28 8.45
C ALA A 18 -6.90 5.65 7.05
N ALA A 19 -6.07 4.63 6.95
CA ALA A 19 -5.90 3.92 5.70
C ALA A 19 -7.03 2.91 5.47
N THR A 20 -7.65 3.01 4.31
CA THR A 20 -8.72 2.12 3.84
C THR A 20 -8.25 1.23 2.69
N TRP A 21 -7.01 1.40 2.23
CA TRP A 21 -6.41 0.66 1.13
C TRP A 21 -5.00 0.17 1.48
N ALA A 22 -4.66 -1.03 1.06
CA ALA A 22 -3.30 -1.55 1.02
C ALA A 22 -2.82 -1.64 -0.44
N LEU A 23 -1.63 -1.10 -0.69
CA LEU A 23 -0.95 -1.08 -1.97
C LEU A 23 0.26 -2.01 -1.85
N VAL A 24 0.16 -3.19 -2.43
CA VAL A 24 1.22 -4.19 -2.43
C VAL A 24 2.16 -3.89 -3.61
N TRP A 25 3.45 -3.80 -3.32
CA TRP A 25 4.45 -3.44 -4.31
C TRP A 25 5.76 -4.21 -4.14
N ASN A 26 6.51 -4.33 -5.24
CA ASN A 26 7.82 -4.94 -5.28
C ASN A 26 8.73 -4.16 -6.22
N ASN A 27 9.92 -3.82 -5.75
CA ASN A 27 10.98 -3.25 -6.58
C ASN A 27 11.95 -4.37 -7.00
N PRO A 28 11.83 -4.91 -8.23
CA PRO A 28 12.62 -6.05 -8.67
C PRO A 28 14.12 -5.76 -8.79
N ARG A 29 14.51 -4.47 -8.80
CA ARG A 29 15.93 -4.08 -8.82
C ARG A 29 16.62 -4.26 -7.47
N LEU A 30 15.85 -4.34 -6.37
CA LEU A 30 16.38 -4.43 -5.00
C LEU A 30 15.90 -5.67 -4.25
N HIS A 31 14.82 -6.30 -4.70
CA HIS A 31 14.13 -7.37 -3.98
C HIS A 31 13.86 -8.53 -4.91
N THR A 32 13.93 -9.75 -4.38
CA THR A 32 13.40 -10.94 -5.03
C THR A 32 11.89 -10.77 -5.27
N PRO A 33 11.30 -11.43 -6.28
CA PRO A 33 9.88 -11.29 -6.60
C PRO A 33 8.95 -11.74 -5.45
N ASP A 34 9.44 -12.61 -4.57
CA ASP A 34 8.74 -13.07 -3.38
C ASP A 34 8.61 -11.99 -2.30
N ARG A 35 9.59 -11.08 -2.20
CA ARG A 35 9.59 -10.04 -1.16
C ARG A 35 8.71 -8.86 -1.57
N ARG A 36 7.50 -8.82 -1.04
CA ARG A 36 6.55 -7.70 -1.23
C ARG A 36 6.60 -6.74 -0.06
N LYS A 37 6.40 -5.45 -0.36
CA LYS A 37 6.20 -4.39 0.63
C LYS A 37 4.79 -3.86 0.48
N VAL A 38 4.30 -3.22 1.53
CA VAL A 38 2.95 -2.66 1.57
C VAL A 38 3.05 -1.20 1.94
N TRP A 39 2.40 -0.36 1.14
CA TRP A 39 2.01 0.99 1.56
C TRP A 39 0.52 0.97 1.86
N VAL A 40 0.10 1.82 2.79
CA VAL A 40 -1.32 1.96 3.16
C VAL A 40 -1.79 3.36 2.76
N ALA A 41 -3.04 3.50 2.32
CA ALA A 41 -3.57 4.77 1.83
C ALA A 41 -5.00 5.03 2.31
N CYS A 42 -5.32 6.29 2.60
CA CYS A 42 -6.70 6.75 2.65
C CYS A 42 -7.26 6.90 1.23
N ASP A 43 -8.58 7.10 1.13
CA ASP A 43 -9.26 7.19 -0.17
C ASP A 43 -8.72 8.32 -1.06
N GLU A 44 -8.47 9.50 -0.46
CA GLU A 44 -7.93 10.67 -1.14
C GLU A 44 -6.56 10.41 -1.78
N HIS A 45 -5.70 9.67 -1.09
CA HIS A 45 -4.29 9.50 -1.49
C HIS A 45 -4.00 8.18 -2.22
N ARG A 46 -4.97 7.27 -2.30
CA ARG A 46 -4.83 5.99 -2.99
C ARG A 46 -4.30 6.17 -4.41
N ALA A 47 -4.98 7.00 -5.22
CA ALA A 47 -4.63 7.19 -6.63
C ALA A 47 -3.22 7.77 -6.81
N TYR A 48 -2.83 8.72 -5.94
CA TYR A 48 -1.49 9.30 -5.97
C TYR A 48 -0.39 8.25 -5.70
N LEU A 49 -0.55 7.46 -4.64
CA LEU A 49 0.44 6.47 -4.23
C LEU A 49 0.50 5.30 -5.23
N ALA A 50 -0.65 4.85 -5.74
CA ALA A 50 -0.74 3.83 -6.77
C ALA A 50 -0.04 4.30 -8.05
N GLY A 51 -0.36 5.50 -8.56
CA GLY A 51 0.27 6.05 -9.75
C GLY A 51 1.79 6.17 -9.63
N PHE A 52 2.30 6.55 -8.46
CA PHE A 52 3.76 6.58 -8.21
C PHE A 52 4.42 5.21 -8.37
N LEU A 53 3.76 4.15 -7.89
CA LEU A 53 4.23 2.77 -7.99
C LEU A 53 4.05 2.20 -9.39
N GLU A 54 2.94 2.50 -10.07
CA GLU A 54 2.63 2.07 -11.43
C GLU A 54 3.60 2.65 -12.45
N MET A 55 3.89 3.96 -12.38
CA MET A 55 4.86 4.61 -13.27
C MET A 55 6.26 3.99 -13.19
N ARG A 56 6.59 3.31 -12.08
CA ARG A 56 7.86 2.61 -11.89
C ARG A 56 7.77 1.10 -12.13
N GLY A 57 6.58 0.58 -12.45
CA GLY A 57 6.33 -0.86 -12.61
C GLY A 57 6.46 -1.64 -11.30
N PHE A 58 6.26 -0.99 -10.15
CA PHE A 58 6.40 -1.60 -8.83
C PHE A 58 5.09 -2.10 -8.25
N LEU A 59 3.96 -1.50 -8.65
CA LEU A 59 2.65 -1.88 -8.13
C LEU A 59 2.32 -3.33 -8.52
N ARG A 60 1.86 -4.11 -7.55
CA ARG A 60 1.42 -5.49 -7.75
C ARG A 60 -0.07 -5.64 -7.50
N GLU A 61 -0.56 -4.99 -6.46
CA GLU A 61 -1.97 -5.07 -6.10
C GLU A 61 -2.41 -3.83 -5.34
N THR A 62 -3.70 -3.50 -5.45
CA THR A 62 -4.36 -2.54 -4.58
C THR A 62 -5.61 -3.22 -4.04
N VAL A 63 -5.66 -3.42 -2.73
CA VAL A 63 -6.75 -4.12 -2.05
C VAL A 63 -7.37 -3.24 -0.97
N PRO A 64 -8.68 -3.35 -0.70
CA PRO A 64 -9.29 -2.77 0.49
C PRO A 64 -8.59 -3.26 1.76
N MET A 65 -8.36 -2.37 2.73
CA MET A 65 -7.64 -2.69 3.97
C MET A 65 -8.38 -3.75 4.81
N ASP A 66 -9.72 -3.82 4.74
CA ASP A 66 -10.50 -4.86 5.41
C ASP A 66 -10.26 -6.26 4.84
N ARG A 67 -9.77 -6.36 3.60
CA ARG A 67 -9.46 -7.62 2.90
C ARG A 67 -7.97 -7.92 2.87
N PHE A 68 -7.14 -7.01 3.37
CA PHE A 68 -5.70 -7.19 3.38
C PHE A 68 -5.30 -7.97 4.63
N GLU A 69 -4.75 -9.17 4.43
CA GLU A 69 -4.43 -10.09 5.54
C GLU A 69 -2.97 -10.01 6.03
N GLY A 70 -2.09 -9.23 5.36
CA GLY A 70 -0.70 -9.03 5.78
C GLY A 70 0.26 -10.08 5.26
#